data_AF-A0A932EN01-F1
#
_entry.id   AF-A0A932EN01-F1
#
_cell.length_a   1.000
_cell.length_b   1.000
_cell.length_c   1.000
_cell.angle_alpha   90.00
_cell.angle_beta   90.00
_cell.angle_gamma   90.00
#
_symmetry.space_group_name_H-M   'P 1'
#
loop_
_entity.id
_entity.type
_entity.pdbx_description
1 polymer ?
#
loop_
_entity_poly.entity_id
_entity_poly.type
_entity_poly.pdbx_seq_one_letter_code
_entity_poly.pdbx_strand_id
1 'polypeptide(L)'
;MRRFLKYIEGHETTYLLVWVALLVLTVLTVSVSYYNFGILNIVVAMGVATVKGTLVCLYFMHLKYDNRLNQVVFVSAFVFLAIFIGLTGSDLFLRTPVRSSAIPKVSSSSSDLIGGLTGGSHLSKNFSHTTPELVKRGQELFKVHCTACHSLGKSFKSETSQKVYEAIVRNVPGGDPHSFSDLGEKERWALVHYVESLK
;
A
#
# COMPACT_ATOMS: atom_id res chain seq x y z
N MET A 1 11.79 45.05 27.33
CA MET A 1 11.45 43.62 27.20
C MET A 1 11.00 42.95 28.51
N ARG A 2 11.59 43.27 29.68
CA ARG A 2 11.16 42.69 30.99
C ARG A 2 9.81 43.16 31.53
N ARG A 3 9.22 44.26 31.03
CA ARG A 3 7.88 44.74 31.45
C ARG A 3 6.71 44.01 30.78
N PHE A 4 6.92 43.39 29.62
CA PHE A 4 5.87 42.64 28.90
C PHE A 4 5.52 41.31 29.58
N LEU A 5 6.46 40.75 30.34
CA LEU A 5 6.28 39.50 31.07
C LEU A 5 5.52 39.67 32.40
N LYS A 6 5.27 40.92 32.84
CA LYS A 6 4.66 41.23 34.14
C LYS A 6 3.18 41.62 34.06
N TYR A 7 2.59 41.63 32.86
CA TYR A 7 1.19 42.04 32.60
C TYR A 7 0.26 40.83 32.27
N ILE A 8 0.80 39.61 32.29
CA ILE A 8 0.14 38.36 31.86
C ILE A 8 -0.18 37.53 33.12
N GLU A 9 -0.98 38.12 34.02
CA GLU A 9 -1.43 37.48 35.26
C GLU A 9 -2.95 37.55 35.36
N GLY A 10 -3.62 37.13 34.28
CA GLY A 10 -5.09 37.07 34.20
C GLY A 10 -5.54 35.81 33.45
N HIS A 11 -6.68 35.25 33.83
CA HIS A 11 -7.21 33.97 33.32
C HIS A 11 -7.17 33.81 31.78
N GLU A 12 -7.36 34.90 31.03
CA GLU A 12 -7.34 34.91 29.56
C GLU A 12 -5.93 34.90 28.93
N THR A 13 -4.91 35.33 29.69
CA THR A 13 -3.55 35.48 29.18
C THR A 13 -2.83 34.14 29.03
N THR A 14 -3.30 33.10 29.72
CA THR A 14 -2.80 31.72 29.59
C THR A 14 -3.06 31.18 28.18
N TYR A 15 -4.27 31.39 27.64
CA TYR A 15 -4.63 30.93 26.29
C TYR A 15 -3.84 31.66 25.21
N LEU A 16 -3.63 32.97 25.36
CA LEU A 16 -2.79 33.75 24.45
C LEU A 16 -1.32 33.32 24.49
N LEU A 17 -0.78 33.00 25.66
CA LEU A 17 0.59 32.52 25.80
C LEU A 17 0.76 31.16 25.11
N VAL A 18 -0.19 30.24 25.31
CA VAL A 18 -0.20 28.92 24.64
C VAL A 18 -0.31 29.09 23.12
N TRP A 19 -1.15 30.01 22.65
CA TRP A 19 -1.29 30.31 21.22
C TRP A 19 0.03 30.79 20.60
N VAL A 20 0.73 31.72 21.25
CA VAL A 20 2.06 32.18 20.80
C VAL A 20 3.08 31.04 20.83
N ALA A 21 3.09 30.21 21.89
CA ALA A 21 3.97 29.06 21.98
C ALA A 21 3.76 28.09 20.81
N LEU A 22 2.51 27.81 20.42
CA LEU A 22 2.18 26.94 19.29
C LEU A 22 2.62 27.52 17.93
N LEU A 23 2.55 28.84 17.75
CA LEU A 23 3.11 29.48 16.55
C LEU A 23 4.63 29.33 16.51
N VAL A 24 5.33 29.55 17.63
CA VAL A 24 6.78 29.37 17.71
C VAL A 24 7.17 27.92 17.39
N LEU A 25 6.48 26.93 17.97
CA LEU A 25 6.72 25.52 17.68
C LEU A 25 6.47 25.19 16.20
N THR A 26 5.49 25.83 15.55
CA THR A 26 5.20 25.63 14.14
C THR A 26 6.31 26.21 13.25
N VAL A 27 6.75 27.44 13.54
CA VAL A 27 7.91 28.03 12.85
C VAL A 27 9.16 27.18 13.04
N LEU A 28 9.34 26.59 14.23
CA LEU A 28 10.44 25.66 14.50
C LEU A 28 10.34 24.41 13.64
N THR A 29 9.17 23.77 13.51
CA THR A 29 9.02 22.60 12.62
C THR A 29 9.33 22.91 11.16
N VAL A 30 8.89 24.08 10.68
CA VAL A 30 9.20 24.53 9.31
C VAL A 30 10.69 24.81 9.16
N SER A 31 11.32 25.45 10.16
CA SER A 31 12.76 25.71 10.17
C SER A 31 13.57 24.43 10.13
N VAL A 32 13.19 23.42 10.93
CA VAL A 32 13.84 22.09 10.95
C VAL A 32 13.71 21.40 9.60
N SER A 33 12.62 21.61 8.85
CA SER A 33 12.46 21.05 7.50
C SER A 33 13.48 21.61 6.48
N TYR A 34 14.04 22.80 6.70
CA TYR A 34 15.06 23.36 5.80
C TYR A 34 16.47 22.85 6.09
N TYR A 35 16.72 22.31 7.29
CA TYR A 35 18.02 21.78 7.68
C TYR A 35 18.04 20.24 7.61
N ASN A 36 18.92 19.69 6.78
CA ASN A 36 19.08 18.24 6.65
C ASN A 36 19.99 17.68 7.76
N PHE A 37 19.38 17.27 8.88
CA PHE A 37 20.05 16.57 9.98
C PHE A 37 20.05 15.03 9.83
N GLY A 38 19.68 14.50 8.66
CA GLY A 38 19.57 13.06 8.42
C GLY A 38 18.53 12.40 9.33
N ILE A 39 18.91 11.30 10.01
CA ILE A 39 18.05 10.57 10.95
C ILE A 39 17.57 11.45 12.12
N LEU A 40 18.30 12.49 12.53
CA LEU A 40 17.85 13.33 13.64
C LEU A 40 16.61 14.18 13.29
N ASN A 41 16.33 14.39 12.00
CA ASN A 41 15.17 15.15 11.57
C ASN A 41 13.85 14.47 11.99
N ILE A 42 13.73 13.14 11.81
CA ILE A 42 12.51 12.41 12.20
C ILE A 42 12.27 12.46 13.71
N VAL A 43 13.33 12.34 14.50
CA VAL A 43 13.25 12.35 15.98
C VAL A 43 12.82 13.73 16.46
N VAL A 44 13.42 14.80 15.91
CA VAL A 44 13.05 16.18 16.25
C VAL A 44 11.63 16.49 15.79
N ALA A 45 11.24 16.09 14.58
CA ALA A 45 9.89 16.28 14.05
C ALA A 45 8.83 15.60 14.93
N MET A 46 9.06 14.35 15.33
CA MET A 46 8.16 13.64 16.25
C MET A 46 8.12 14.29 17.63
N GLY A 47 9.27 14.67 18.20
CA GLY A 47 9.33 15.34 19.49
C GLY A 47 8.53 16.64 19.52
N VAL A 48 8.73 17.51 18.51
CA VAL A 48 8.00 18.79 18.42
C VAL A 48 6.50 18.55 18.18
N ALA A 49 6.14 17.57 17.35
CA ALA A 49 4.75 17.20 17.13
C ALA A 49 4.07 16.74 18.43
N THR A 50 4.73 15.91 19.24
CA THR A 50 4.20 15.46 20.55
C THR A 50 3.99 16.65 21.47
N VAL A 51 4.99 17.53 21.64
CA VAL A 51 4.87 18.70 22.51
C VAL A 51 3.74 19.62 22.07
N LYS A 52 3.63 19.90 20.76
CA LYS A 52 2.54 20.70 20.19
C LYS A 52 1.18 20.08 20.50
N GLY A 53 1.04 18.76 20.30
CA GLY A 53 -0.18 18.01 20.60
C GLY A 53 -0.56 18.09 22.08
N THR A 54 0.40 17.91 22.99
CA THR A 54 0.14 17.96 24.44
C THR A 54 -0.32 19.35 24.90
N LEU A 55 0.27 20.43 24.38
CA LEU A 55 -0.16 21.80 24.67
C LEU A 55 -1.61 22.05 24.21
N VAL A 56 -1.98 21.60 23.01
CA VAL A 56 -3.35 21.73 22.51
C VAL A 56 -4.34 20.93 23.38
N CYS A 57 -4.02 19.68 23.71
CA CYS A 57 -4.90 18.82 24.50
C CYS A 57 -5.09 19.37 25.92
N LEU A 58 -4.03 19.84 26.59
CA LEU A 58 -4.14 20.32 27.96
C LEU A 58 -4.91 21.65 28.08
N TYR A 59 -4.70 22.59 27.15
CA TYR A 59 -5.24 23.95 27.26
C TYR A 59 -6.46 24.19 26.37
N PHE A 60 -6.40 23.88 25.07
CA PHE A 60 -7.53 24.17 24.16
C PHE A 60 -8.68 23.17 24.28
N MET A 61 -8.39 21.90 24.59
CA MET A 61 -9.45 20.94 24.92
C MET A 61 -9.91 21.03 26.39
N HIS A 62 -9.44 22.04 27.13
CA HIS A 62 -9.78 22.28 28.53
C HIS A 62 -9.49 21.09 29.48
N LEU A 63 -8.68 20.12 29.05
CA LEU A 63 -8.45 18.87 29.76
C LEU A 63 -7.83 19.06 31.16
N LYS A 64 -7.05 20.15 31.34
CA LYS A 64 -6.45 20.51 32.63
C LYS A 64 -7.46 21.06 33.65
N TYR A 65 -8.51 21.74 33.18
CA TYR A 65 -9.46 22.49 34.01
C TYR A 65 -10.83 21.82 34.12
N ASP A 66 -11.10 20.81 33.30
CA ASP A 66 -12.33 20.02 33.28
C ASP A 66 -12.29 18.84 34.28
N ASN A 67 -13.41 18.12 34.38
CA ASN A 67 -13.62 16.98 35.25
C ASN A 67 -12.62 15.84 34.99
N ARG A 68 -12.28 15.11 36.06
CA ARG A 68 -11.36 13.95 36.00
C ARG A 68 -11.85 12.85 35.05
N LEU A 69 -13.15 12.77 34.78
CA LEU A 69 -13.71 11.84 33.80
C LEU A 69 -13.18 12.10 32.38
N ASN A 70 -13.04 13.36 31.96
CA ASN A 70 -12.52 13.72 30.63
C ASN A 70 -11.06 13.26 30.47
N GLN A 71 -10.25 13.42 31.52
CA GLN A 71 -8.87 12.93 31.55
C GLN A 71 -8.77 11.41 31.42
N VAL A 72 -9.62 10.66 32.12
CA VAL A 72 -9.64 9.19 32.04
C VAL A 72 -10.06 8.71 30.66
N VAL A 73 -11.08 9.32 30.05
CA VAL A 73 -11.54 8.96 28.70
C VAL A 73 -10.43 9.26 27.68
N PHE A 74 -9.77 10.40 27.77
CA PHE A 74 -8.66 10.75 26.87
C PHE A 74 -7.50 9.75 26.97
N VAL A 75 -7.08 9.37 28.19
CA VAL A 75 -6.03 8.37 28.39
C VAL A 75 -6.47 7.00 27.87
N SER A 76 -7.73 6.60 28.10
CA SER A 76 -8.24 5.32 27.57
C SER A 76 -8.20 5.27 26.05
N ALA A 77 -8.47 6.39 25.36
CA ALA A 77 -8.40 6.45 23.90
C ALA A 77 -6.99 6.17 23.38
N PHE A 78 -5.95 6.72 24.03
CA PHE A 78 -4.55 6.42 23.69
C PHE A 78 -4.15 4.99 24.00
N VAL A 79 -4.67 4.40 25.09
CA VAL A 79 -4.44 2.98 25.42
C VAL A 79 -5.06 2.08 24.35
N PHE A 80 -6.33 2.29 23.98
CA PHE A 80 -6.98 1.52 22.92
C PHE A 80 -6.30 1.72 21.56
N LEU A 81 -5.89 2.94 21.23
CA LEU A 81 -5.11 3.23 20.02
C LEU A 81 -3.81 2.41 19.99
N ALA A 82 -3.06 2.39 21.09
CA ALA A 82 -1.83 1.62 21.19
C ALA A 82 -2.08 0.11 21.06
N ILE A 83 -3.17 -0.40 21.66
CA ILE A 83 -3.60 -1.79 21.52
C ILE A 83 -3.93 -2.12 20.05
N PHE A 84 -4.71 -1.28 19.37
CA PHE A 84 -5.05 -1.53 17.96
C PHE A 84 -3.83 -1.46 17.04
N ILE A 85 -2.98 -0.44 17.18
CA ILE A 85 -1.73 -0.35 16.41
C ILE A 85 -0.84 -1.57 16.70
N GLY A 86 -0.74 -2.00 17.95
CA GLY A 86 0.03 -3.18 18.33
C GLY A 86 -0.53 -4.49 17.76
N LEU A 87 -1.86 -4.67 17.81
CA LEU A 87 -2.54 -5.85 17.28
C LEU A 87 -2.45 -5.91 15.76
N THR A 88 -2.75 -4.81 15.06
CA THR A 88 -2.63 -4.74 13.60
C THR A 88 -1.17 -4.86 13.15
N GLY A 89 -0.24 -4.25 13.87
CA GLY A 89 1.19 -4.44 13.63
C GLY A 89 1.57 -5.92 13.79
N SER A 90 1.16 -6.56 14.89
CA SER A 90 1.41 -7.98 15.12
C SER A 90 0.79 -8.84 14.03
N ASP A 91 -0.44 -8.57 13.61
CA ASP A 91 -1.08 -9.26 12.48
C ASP A 91 -0.22 -9.14 11.21
N LEU A 92 0.26 -7.95 10.86
CA LEU A 92 1.14 -7.74 9.71
C LEU A 92 2.48 -8.49 9.84
N PHE A 93 3.08 -8.54 11.04
CA PHE A 93 4.34 -9.25 11.27
C PHE A 93 4.18 -10.78 11.24
N LEU A 94 3.05 -11.30 11.76
CA LEU A 94 2.74 -12.72 11.76
C LEU A 94 2.07 -13.19 10.47
N ARG A 95 1.59 -12.26 9.63
CA ARG A 95 1.01 -12.56 8.33
C ARG A 95 2.09 -13.18 7.48
N THR A 96 2.03 -14.51 7.37
CA THR A 96 2.77 -15.21 6.34
C THR A 96 2.36 -14.57 5.02
N PRO A 97 3.32 -14.09 4.20
CA PRO A 97 2.97 -13.77 2.83
C PRO A 97 2.40 -15.08 2.29
N VAL A 98 1.11 -15.07 1.96
CA VAL A 98 0.53 -16.09 1.10
C VAL A 98 1.27 -15.89 -0.20
N ARG A 99 2.43 -16.54 -0.30
CA ARG A 99 3.13 -16.75 -1.54
C ARG A 99 2.16 -17.61 -2.29
N SER A 100 1.33 -16.97 -3.13
CA SER A 100 0.72 -17.60 -4.30
C SER A 100 1.78 -18.57 -4.80
N SER A 101 1.53 -19.86 -4.57
CA SER A 101 2.54 -20.91 -4.61
C SER A 101 3.42 -20.68 -5.82
N ALA A 102 4.73 -20.65 -5.59
CA ALA A 102 5.77 -20.41 -6.56
C ALA A 102 5.33 -20.81 -7.98
N ILE A 103 4.83 -19.83 -8.72
CA ILE A 103 4.91 -19.83 -10.17
C ILE A 103 6.42 -19.76 -10.38
N PRO A 104 7.09 -20.84 -10.86
CA PRO A 104 8.48 -20.71 -11.22
C PRO A 104 8.50 -19.60 -12.26
N LYS A 105 9.07 -18.45 -11.92
CA LYS A 105 9.45 -17.49 -12.95
C LYS A 105 10.35 -18.32 -13.86
N VAL A 106 9.94 -18.49 -15.11
CA VAL A 106 10.75 -19.14 -16.13
C VAL A 106 12.10 -18.44 -16.07
N SER A 107 13.07 -19.08 -15.40
CA SER A 107 14.46 -18.69 -15.50
C SER A 107 14.77 -18.89 -16.96
N SER A 108 15.04 -17.79 -17.63
CA SER A 108 15.63 -17.70 -18.95
C SER A 108 17.00 -18.39 -18.97
N SER A 109 17.03 -19.70 -18.72
CA SER A 109 18.17 -20.58 -18.98
C SER A 109 17.99 -21.12 -20.39
N SER A 110 18.16 -20.23 -21.35
CA SER A 110 18.31 -20.53 -22.78
C SER A 110 18.87 -19.28 -23.50
N SER A 111 19.75 -18.53 -22.80
CA SER A 111 20.60 -17.51 -23.41
C SER A 111 21.81 -18.10 -24.16
N ASP A 112 22.00 -19.41 -24.11
CA ASP A 112 23.01 -20.13 -24.88
C ASP A 112 22.23 -21.12 -25.75
N LEU A 113 21.87 -20.81 -26.99
CA LEU A 113 22.58 -21.38 -28.15
C LEU A 113 22.13 -20.77 -29.50
N ILE A 114 21.45 -19.63 -29.55
CA ILE A 114 21.20 -18.94 -30.82
C ILE A 114 21.40 -17.44 -30.66
N GLY A 115 22.68 -17.04 -30.67
CA GLY A 115 23.05 -15.73 -31.17
C GLY A 115 22.57 -15.61 -32.61
N GLY A 116 21.55 -14.78 -32.84
CA GLY A 116 20.91 -14.70 -34.15
C GLY A 116 19.86 -13.61 -34.24
N LEU A 117 20.32 -12.35 -34.22
CA LEU A 117 19.75 -11.23 -34.96
C LEU A 117 18.44 -10.59 -34.40
N THR A 118 18.61 -9.35 -33.92
CA THR A 118 17.71 -8.19 -34.14
C THR A 118 16.33 -8.14 -33.44
N GLY A 119 16.09 -7.02 -32.74
CA GLY A 119 14.79 -6.33 -32.76
C GLY A 119 13.78 -6.72 -31.67
N GLY A 120 13.58 -5.80 -30.71
CA GLY A 120 12.60 -5.88 -29.61
C GLY A 120 11.13 -5.77 -30.02
N SER A 121 10.65 -6.58 -30.97
CA SER A 121 9.22 -6.64 -31.34
C SER A 121 8.74 -8.00 -31.83
N HIS A 122 9.55 -9.07 -31.70
CA HIS A 122 9.23 -10.40 -32.25
C HIS A 122 9.13 -11.53 -31.21
N LEU A 123 8.82 -11.22 -29.94
CA LEU A 123 8.59 -12.22 -28.89
C LEU A 123 7.14 -12.73 -28.80
N SER A 124 6.18 -11.99 -29.35
CA SER A 124 4.75 -12.36 -29.29
C SER A 124 4.38 -13.54 -30.20
N LYS A 125 5.10 -13.75 -31.31
CA LYS A 125 4.76 -14.77 -32.32
C LYS A 125 5.20 -16.20 -31.98
N ASN A 126 6.14 -16.38 -31.05
CA ASN A 126 6.63 -17.71 -30.67
C ASN A 126 5.76 -18.42 -29.63
N PHE A 127 4.82 -17.71 -29.00
CA PHE A 127 3.94 -18.27 -27.95
C PHE A 127 2.51 -18.54 -28.45
N SER A 128 2.26 -18.28 -29.72
CA SER A 128 0.95 -18.50 -30.37
C SER A 128 0.68 -19.98 -30.69
N HIS A 129 1.69 -20.84 -30.60
CA HIS A 129 1.54 -22.28 -30.86
C HIS A 129 1.18 -23.03 -29.56
N THR A 130 0.09 -23.80 -29.61
CA THR A 130 -0.42 -24.58 -28.48
C THR A 130 0.56 -25.70 -28.17
N THR A 131 1.34 -25.56 -27.09
CA THR A 131 2.14 -26.66 -26.54
C THR A 131 1.42 -27.26 -25.33
N PRO A 132 1.45 -28.59 -25.13
CA PRO A 132 0.77 -29.23 -24.01
C PRO A 132 1.29 -28.75 -22.64
N GLU A 133 2.54 -28.28 -22.59
CA GLU A 133 3.15 -27.66 -21.41
C GLU A 133 2.50 -26.31 -21.06
N LEU A 134 2.14 -25.51 -22.06
CA LEU A 134 1.50 -24.21 -21.90
C LEU A 134 0.10 -24.31 -21.32
N VAL A 135 -0.66 -25.31 -21.77
CA VAL A 135 -2.03 -25.56 -21.30
C VAL A 135 -2.02 -25.94 -19.82
N LYS A 136 -1.07 -26.80 -19.42
CA LYS A 136 -0.86 -27.18 -18.02
C LYS A 136 -0.47 -25.97 -17.17
N ARG A 137 0.34 -25.06 -17.72
CA ARG A 137 0.71 -23.81 -17.05
C ARG A 137 -0.49 -22.86 -16.90
N GLY A 138 -1.30 -22.72 -17.94
CA GLY A 138 -2.54 -21.93 -17.90
C GLY A 138 -3.54 -22.46 -16.87
N GLN A 139 -3.64 -23.78 -16.71
CA GLN A 139 -4.50 -24.41 -15.70
C GLN A 139 -4.13 -24.00 -14.27
N GLU A 140 -2.84 -23.97 -13.93
CA GLU A 140 -2.36 -23.53 -12.62
C GLU A 140 -2.64 -22.04 -12.40
N LEU A 141 -2.42 -21.21 -13.42
CA LEU A 141 -2.72 -19.77 -13.35
C LEU A 141 -4.22 -19.51 -13.14
N PHE A 142 -5.07 -20.25 -13.87
CA PHE A 142 -6.52 -20.17 -13.73
C PHE A 142 -6.97 -20.62 -12.34
N LYS A 143 -6.31 -21.64 -11.77
CA LYS A 143 -6.57 -22.11 -10.40
C LYS A 143 -6.38 -21.01 -9.36
N VAL A 144 -5.36 -20.17 -9.53
CA VAL A 144 -5.03 -19.11 -8.56
C VAL A 144 -5.88 -17.86 -8.76
N HIS A 145 -6.13 -17.44 -10.01
CA HIS A 145 -6.70 -16.11 -10.29
C HIS A 145 -8.19 -16.17 -10.66
N CYS A 146 -8.66 -17.27 -11.23
CA CYS A 146 -9.99 -17.34 -11.81
C CYS A 146 -10.97 -18.19 -10.98
N THR A 147 -10.48 -19.11 -10.14
CA THR A 147 -11.37 -20.05 -9.42
C THR A 147 -12.26 -19.45 -8.35
N ALA A 148 -11.96 -18.24 -7.90
CA ALA A 148 -12.81 -17.49 -6.99
C ALA A 148 -14.19 -17.19 -7.61
N CYS A 149 -14.27 -17.04 -8.94
CA CYS A 149 -15.50 -16.71 -9.65
C CYS A 149 -15.87 -17.71 -10.76
N HIS A 150 -14.89 -18.35 -11.40
CA HIS A 150 -15.08 -19.30 -12.49
C HIS A 150 -14.71 -20.73 -12.04
N SER A 151 -15.62 -21.69 -12.21
CA SER A 151 -15.31 -23.09 -11.92
C SER A 151 -14.30 -23.66 -12.93
N LEU A 152 -13.34 -24.47 -12.46
CA LEU A 152 -12.43 -25.22 -13.35
C LEU A 152 -13.23 -26.14 -14.28
N GLY A 153 -12.87 -26.13 -15.57
CA GLY A 153 -13.39 -27.10 -16.55
C GLY A 153 -14.77 -26.78 -17.15
N LYS A 154 -15.35 -25.59 -16.92
CA LYS A 154 -16.57 -25.19 -17.64
C LYS A 154 -16.23 -24.69 -19.05
N SER A 155 -16.92 -25.22 -20.06
CA SER A 155 -16.78 -24.79 -21.45
C SER A 155 -17.28 -23.36 -21.63
N PHE A 156 -16.40 -22.50 -22.15
CA PHE A 156 -16.71 -21.10 -22.44
C PHE A 156 -17.18 -20.98 -23.89
N LYS A 157 -18.15 -20.09 -24.12
CA LYS A 157 -18.67 -19.82 -25.46
C LYS A 157 -17.52 -19.45 -26.39
N SER A 158 -17.40 -20.18 -27.51
CA SER A 158 -16.35 -20.05 -28.52
C SER A 158 -16.08 -18.60 -28.93
N GLU A 159 -15.02 -18.01 -28.38
CA GLU A 159 -14.54 -16.67 -28.73
C GLU A 159 -13.08 -16.75 -29.21
N THR A 160 -12.69 -15.91 -30.18
CA THR A 160 -11.34 -15.94 -30.79
C THR A 160 -10.26 -15.70 -29.72
N SER A 161 -9.14 -16.42 -29.77
CA SER A 161 -8.04 -16.34 -28.80
C SER A 161 -7.52 -14.91 -28.58
N GLN A 162 -7.58 -14.08 -29.63
CA GLN A 162 -7.25 -12.65 -29.57
C GLN A 162 -8.20 -11.82 -28.70
N LYS A 163 -9.51 -12.11 -28.74
CA LYS A 163 -10.52 -11.41 -27.92
C LYS A 163 -10.42 -11.80 -26.45
N VAL A 164 -10.13 -13.08 -26.18
CA VAL A 164 -9.84 -13.57 -24.81
C VAL A 164 -8.58 -12.91 -24.27
N TYR A 165 -7.52 -12.81 -25.09
CA TYR A 165 -6.30 -12.09 -24.72
C TYR A 165 -6.58 -10.60 -24.45
N GLU A 166 -7.34 -9.94 -25.33
CA GLU A 166 -7.73 -8.55 -25.13
C GLU A 166 -8.57 -8.37 -23.86
N ALA A 167 -9.44 -9.30 -23.47
CA ALA A 167 -10.20 -9.23 -22.22
C ALA A 167 -9.33 -9.42 -20.95
N ILE A 168 -8.26 -10.21 -21.06
CA ILE A 168 -7.28 -10.40 -19.97
C ILE A 168 -6.38 -9.15 -19.84
N VAL A 169 -6.06 -8.48 -20.95
CA VAL A 169 -5.15 -7.32 -20.98
C VAL A 169 -5.87 -6.00 -20.78
N ARG A 170 -7.02 -5.82 -21.43
CA ARG A 170 -7.89 -4.65 -21.30
C ARG A 170 -8.98 -5.04 -20.32
N ASN A 171 -8.87 -4.53 -19.10
CA ASN A 171 -9.95 -4.63 -18.13
C ASN A 171 -11.29 -4.32 -18.79
N VAL A 172 -12.20 -5.28 -18.74
CA VAL A 172 -13.58 -5.11 -19.24
C VAL A 172 -14.18 -3.90 -18.52
N PRO A 173 -14.93 -3.00 -19.20
CA PRO A 173 -15.58 -1.89 -18.52
C PRO A 173 -16.51 -2.42 -17.42
N GLY A 174 -16.15 -2.16 -16.16
CA GLY A 174 -16.82 -2.68 -14.95
C GLY A 174 -16.03 -3.74 -14.16
N GLY A 175 -14.86 -4.19 -14.63
CA GLY A 175 -13.94 -5.11 -13.93
C GLY A 175 -12.83 -4.40 -13.16
N ASP A 176 -12.16 -5.12 -12.24
CA ASP A 176 -11.07 -4.62 -11.42
C ASP A 176 -9.78 -4.40 -12.24
N PRO A 177 -9.16 -3.20 -12.20
CA PRO A 177 -8.13 -2.83 -13.15
C PRO A 177 -6.77 -3.55 -13.01
N HIS A 178 -6.59 -4.39 -11.98
CA HIS A 178 -5.28 -4.90 -11.55
C HIS A 178 -5.06 -6.39 -11.77
N SER A 179 -6.10 -7.17 -12.09
CA SER A 179 -6.09 -8.64 -11.94
C SER A 179 -5.00 -9.39 -12.74
N PHE A 180 -4.54 -8.84 -13.88
CA PHE A 180 -3.57 -9.52 -14.77
C PHE A 180 -2.42 -8.64 -15.28
N SER A 181 -2.28 -7.43 -14.73
CA SER A 181 -1.20 -6.51 -15.09
C SER A 181 0.18 -6.97 -14.58
N ASP A 182 0.19 -7.72 -13.47
CA ASP A 182 1.40 -8.28 -12.86
C ASP A 182 1.93 -9.54 -13.56
N LEU A 183 1.13 -10.16 -14.44
CA LEU A 183 1.52 -11.36 -15.17
C LEU A 183 2.41 -11.01 -16.38
N GLY A 184 3.41 -11.84 -16.68
CA GLY A 184 4.22 -11.70 -17.88
C GLY A 184 3.43 -12.01 -19.16
N GLU A 185 3.90 -11.55 -20.33
CA GLU A 185 3.25 -11.82 -21.62
C GLU A 185 3.03 -13.32 -21.89
N LYS A 186 4.02 -14.15 -21.54
CA LYS A 186 3.93 -15.62 -21.65
C LYS A 186 2.84 -16.23 -20.77
N GLU A 187 2.64 -15.69 -19.57
CA GLU A 187 1.67 -16.21 -18.61
C GLU A 187 0.24 -15.85 -19.04
N ARG A 188 0.05 -14.66 -19.61
CA ARG A 188 -1.21 -14.26 -20.23
C ARG A 188 -1.59 -15.17 -21.41
N TRP A 189 -0.64 -15.46 -22.30
CA TRP A 189 -0.89 -16.38 -23.41
C TRP A 189 -1.15 -17.82 -22.95
N ALA A 190 -0.49 -18.29 -21.88
CA ALA A 190 -0.78 -19.61 -21.30
C ALA A 190 -2.23 -19.71 -20.80
N LEU A 191 -2.77 -18.63 -20.19
CA LEU A 191 -4.15 -18.58 -19.73
C LEU A 191 -5.14 -18.64 -20.91
N VAL A 192 -4.86 -17.92 -22.00
CA VAL A 192 -5.68 -17.93 -23.23
C VAL A 192 -5.74 -19.34 -23.82
N HIS A 193 -4.59 -20.00 -23.99
CA HIS A 193 -4.53 -21.36 -24.54
C HIS A 193 -5.25 -22.39 -23.66
N TYR A 194 -5.22 -22.23 -22.34
CA TYR A 194 -6.00 -23.08 -21.44
C TYR A 194 -7.50 -22.85 -21.60
N VAL A 195 -7.97 -21.61 -21.62
CA VAL A 195 -9.39 -21.30 -21.82
C VAL A 195 -9.88 -21.78 -23.19
N GLU A 196 -9.05 -21.68 -24.23
CA GLU A 196 -9.36 -22.20 -25.57
C GLU A 196 -9.43 -23.74 -25.58
N SER A 197 -8.61 -24.43 -24.79
CA SER A 197 -8.67 -25.89 -24.64
C SER A 197 -9.95 -26.40 -23.96
N LEU A 198 -10.69 -25.52 -23.27
CA LEU A 198 -11.95 -25.84 -22.61
C LEU A 198 -13.18 -25.67 -23.52
N LYS A 199 -12.99 -25.20 -24.76
CA LYS A 199 -14.05 -25.06 -25.75
C LYS A 199 -14.70 -26.41 -26.04
#